data_AF-A0A7V5L272-F1
#
_entry.id   AF-A0A7V5L272-F1
#
_cell.length_a   1.000
_cell.length_b   1.000
_cell.length_c   1.000
_cell.angle_alpha   90.00
_cell.angle_beta   90.00
_cell.angle_gamma   90.00
#
_symmetry.space_group_name_H-M   'P 1'
#
loop_
_entity.id
_entity.type
_entity.pdbx_description
1 polymer ?
#
loop_
_entity_poly.entity_id
_entity_poly.type
_entity_poly.pdbx_seq_one_letter_code
_entity_poly.pdbx_strand_id
1 'polypeptide(L)' 'AYISTDDYQNYTITFYEPLPFIKTEDKESDILSMTQAQAKIMEDVIRTKPNEWFWVHKRWKGFYPEIYQRDKS' A
#
# COMPACT_ATOMS: atom_id res chain seq x y z
N ALA A 1 7.78 7.55 2.65
CA ALA A 1 7.15 8.53 3.55
C ALA A 1 5.64 8.37 3.45
N TYR A 2 4.90 8.72 4.50
CA TYR A 2 3.44 8.79 4.48
C TYR A 2 2.97 10.15 5.01
N ILE A 3 1.75 10.52 4.67
CA ILE A 3 1.11 11.76 5.11
C ILE A 3 -0.15 11.37 5.89
N SER A 4 -0.35 11.95 7.07
CA SER A 4 -1.54 11.74 7.92
C SER A 4 -2.03 13.05 8.54
N THR A 5 -3.30 13.09 8.95
CA THR A 5 -3.94 14.28 9.55
C THR A 5 -5.06 13.93 10.53
N ASP A 6 -5.09 14.53 11.72
CA ASP A 6 -6.17 14.25 12.67
C ASP A 6 -7.39 15.16 12.52
N ASP A 7 -7.23 16.30 11.83
CA ASP A 7 -8.25 17.36 11.72
C ASP A 7 -8.49 17.87 10.28
N TYR A 8 -7.79 17.31 9.28
CA TYR A 8 -7.78 17.72 7.88
C TYR A 8 -7.28 19.17 7.62
N GLN A 9 -6.73 19.82 8.63
CA GLN A 9 -6.15 21.16 8.56
C GLN A 9 -4.63 21.11 8.69
N ASN A 10 -4.12 20.24 9.55
CA ASN A 10 -2.71 20.04 9.82
C ASN A 10 -2.25 18.67 9.32
N TYR A 11 -1.17 18.63 8.54
CA TYR A 11 -0.67 17.41 7.93
C TYR A 11 0.74 17.10 8.42
N THR A 12 0.96 15.86 8.83
CA THR A 12 2.28 15.36 9.23
C THR A 12 2.83 14.46 8.13
N ILE A 13 4.06 14.70 7.72
CA ILE A 13 4.81 13.81 6.82
C ILE A 13 5.82 13.05 7.65
N THR A 14 5.72 11.72 7.64
CA THR A 14 6.66 10.86 8.36
C THR A 14 7.53 10.09 7.38
N PHE A 15 8.83 10.13 7.64
CA PHE A 15 9.84 9.39 6.90
C PHE A 15 10.23 8.16 7.72
N TYR A 16 10.17 6.99 7.08
CA TYR A 16 10.66 5.75 7.66
C TYR A 16 12.10 5.52 7.23
N GLU A 17 12.76 4.62 7.97
CA GLU A 17 14.05 4.08 7.55
C GLU A 17 13.97 3.54 6.11
N PRO A 18 15.04 3.72 5.31
CA PRO A 18 15.12 3.12 3.99
C PRO A 18 14.94 1.61 4.07
N LEU A 19 14.19 1.06 3.12
CA LEU A 19 14.15 -0.39 2.95
C LEU A 19 15.55 -0.92 2.62
N PRO A 20 16.04 -1.96 3.32
CA PRO A 20 17.32 -2.57 2.99
C PRO A 20 17.23 -3.16 1.57
N PHE A 21 18.17 -2.77 0.72
CA PHE A 21 18.21 -3.24 -0.66
C PHE A 21 18.78 -4.65 -0.72
N ILE A 22 17.99 -5.59 -1.25
CA ILE A 22 18.43 -6.95 -1.53
C ILE A 22 18.90 -7.02 -2.98
N LYS A 23 20.11 -7.52 -3.18
CA LYS A 23 20.67 -7.80 -4.50
C LYS A 23 21.40 -9.13 -4.49
N THR A 24 20.87 -10.06 -5.25
CA THR A 24 21.41 -11.40 -5.46
C THR A 24 21.67 -11.61 -6.96
N GLU A 25 22.00 -12.83 -7.35
CA GLU A 25 22.10 -13.20 -8.77
C GLU A 25 20.71 -13.45 -9.40
N ASP A 26 19.69 -13.72 -8.57
CA ASP A 26 18.31 -13.92 -8.99
C ASP A 26 17.53 -12.60 -8.92
N LYS A 27 17.54 -11.88 -10.05
CA LYS A 27 16.88 -10.58 -10.18
C LYS A 27 15.36 -10.65 -10.00
N GLU A 28 14.72 -11.74 -10.42
CA GLU A 28 13.26 -11.87 -10.31
C GLU A 28 12.86 -12.04 -8.85
N SER A 29 13.61 -12.86 -8.10
CA SER A 29 13.43 -13.02 -6.66
C SER A 29 13.68 -11.72 -5.90
N ASP A 30 14.71 -10.95 -6.28
CA ASP A 30 14.97 -9.64 -5.68
C ASP A 30 13.80 -8.67 -5.91
N ILE A 31 13.29 -8.57 -7.15
CA ILE A 31 12.16 -7.71 -7.52
C ILE A 31 10.92 -8.10 -6.71
N LEU A 32 10.61 -9.38 -6.64
CA LEU A 32 9.45 -9.88 -5.88
C LEU A 32 9.59 -9.55 -4.40
N SER A 33 10.75 -9.84 -3.80
CA SER A 33 11.02 -9.61 -2.38
C SER A 33 10.95 -8.12 -2.02
N MET A 34 11.54 -7.26 -2.85
CA MET A 34 11.49 -5.81 -2.66
C MET A 34 10.07 -5.25 -2.83
N THR A 35 9.32 -5.72 -3.83
CA THR A 35 7.92 -5.30 -4.03
C THR A 35 7.04 -5.74 -2.87
N GLN A 36 7.22 -6.95 -2.37
CA GLN A 36 6.46 -7.47 -1.22
C GLN A 36 6.78 -6.70 0.07
N ALA A 37 8.04 -6.34 0.30
CA ALA A 37 8.44 -5.52 1.45
C ALA A 37 7.79 -4.13 1.40
N GLN A 38 7.77 -3.48 0.23
CA GLN A 38 7.08 -2.20 0.04
C GLN A 38 5.57 -2.32 0.29
N ALA A 39 4.94 -3.36 -0.26
CA ALA A 39 3.51 -3.62 -0.06
C ALA A 39 3.17 -3.83 1.42
N LYS A 40 4.02 -4.55 2.15
CA LYS A 40 3.84 -4.79 3.59
C LYS A 40 3.92 -3.49 4.40
N ILE A 41 4.89 -2.63 4.15
CA ILE A 41 4.99 -1.33 4.82
C ILE A 41 3.74 -0.49 4.56
N MET A 42 3.29 -0.43 3.31
CA MET A 42 2.07 0.29 2.94
C MET A 42 0.84 -0.27 3.67
N GLU A 43 0.70 -1.59 3.73
CA GLU A 43 -0.38 -2.26 4.47
C GLU A 43 -0.36 -1.90 5.96
N ASP A 44 0.81 -1.97 6.60
CA ASP A 44 0.98 -1.67 8.01
C ASP A 44 0.57 -0.21 8.31
N VAL A 45 0.91 0.74 7.44
CA VAL A 45 0.46 2.15 7.54
C VAL A 45 -1.05 2.28 7.36
N ILE A 46 -1.63 1.65 6.33
CA ILE A 46 -3.08 1.69 6.09
C ILE A 46 -3.84 1.15 7.30
N ARG A 47 -3.36 0.08 7.92
CA ARG A 47 -3.98 -0.53 9.11
C ARG A 47 -4.01 0.39 10.33
N THR A 48 -3.06 1.33 10.46
CA THR A 48 -3.08 2.31 11.56
C THR A 48 -4.22 3.33 11.44
N LYS A 49 -4.59 3.72 10.22
CA LYS A 49 -5.65 4.72 9.98
C LYS A 49 -6.38 4.46 8.66
N PRO A 50 -7.18 3.39 8.57
CA PRO A 50 -7.75 2.94 7.30
C PRO A 50 -8.66 3.99 6.65
N ASN A 51 -9.32 4.83 7.44
CA ASN A 51 -10.23 5.86 6.92
C ASN A 51 -9.53 6.96 6.10
N GLU A 52 -8.21 7.14 6.26
CA GLU A 52 -7.43 8.10 5.45
C GLU A 52 -6.99 7.52 4.10
N TRP A 53 -7.08 6.21 3.92
CA TRP A 53 -6.68 5.59 2.67
C TRP A 53 -7.69 5.86 1.56
N PHE A 54 -7.18 6.07 0.35
CA PHE A 54 -8.00 6.42 -0.80
C PHE A 54 -8.64 5.17 -1.44
N TRP A 55 -9.64 4.59 -0.76
CA TRP A 55 -10.31 3.32 -1.11
C TRP A 55 -11.06 3.31 -2.46
N VAL A 56 -11.23 4.47 -3.10
CA VAL A 56 -11.91 4.57 -4.41
C VAL A 56 -11.17 3.81 -5.52
N HIS A 57 -9.87 3.56 -5.35
CA HIS A 57 -9.11 2.72 -6.25
C HIS A 57 -9.51 1.25 -6.13
N LYS A 58 -10.04 0.68 -7.22
CA LYS A 58 -10.33 -0.76 -7.33
C LYS A 58 -9.04 -1.58 -7.51
N ARG A 59 -8.15 -1.53 -6.52
CA ARG A 59 -6.76 -2.04 -6.58
C ARG A 59 -6.68 -3.48 -7.07
N TRP A 60 -7.66 -4.30 -6.71
CA TRP A 60 -7.67 -5.73 -6.97
C TRP A 60 -8.48 -6.14 -8.21
N LYS A 61 -9.03 -5.20 -8.99
CA LYS A 61 -9.93 -5.51 -10.11
C LYS A 61 -9.33 -6.43 -11.17
N GLY A 62 -8.01 -6.35 -11.40
CA GLY A 62 -7.32 -7.21 -12.36
C GLY A 62 -7.19 -8.67 -11.92
N PHE A 63 -7.27 -8.94 -10.61
CA PHE A 63 -7.11 -10.28 -10.03
C PHE A 63 -8.44 -10.87 -9.56
N TYR A 64 -9.31 -10.03 -9.01
CA TYR A 64 -10.60 -10.40 -8.44
C TYR A 64 -11.68 -9.45 -8.99
N PRO A 65 -12.10 -9.58 -10.26
CA PRO A 65 -13.15 -8.73 -10.81
C PRO A 65 -14.52 -8.94 -10.14
N GLU A 66 -14.78 -10.14 -9.61
CA GLU A 66 -16.02 -10.55 -8.97
C GLU A 66 -16.38 -9.75 -7.71
N ILE A 67 -15.40 -9.34 -6.90
CA ILE A 67 -15.65 -8.53 -5.70
C ILE A 67 -16.12 -7.10 -6.02
N TYR A 68 -16.08 -6.69 -7.29
CA TYR A 68 -16.51 -5.37 -7.75
C TYR A 68 -17.81 -5.40 -8.57
N GLN A 69 -18.40 -6.58 -8.76
CA GLN A 69 -19.70 -6.70 -9.41
C GLN A 69 -20.76 -6.12 -8.46
N ARG A 70 -21.60 -5.23 -8.98
CA ARG A 70 -22.76 -4.74 -8.22
C ARG A 70 -23.91 -5.70 -8.46
N ASP A 71 -24.60 -6.08 -7.40
CA ASP A 71 -25.89 -6.76 -7.53
C ASP A 71 -26.82 -5.89 -8.37
N LYS A 72 -27.40 -6.50 -9.41
CA LYS A 72 -28.45 -5.85 -10.18
C LYS A 72 -29.73 -5.93 -9.35
N SER A 73 -30.10 -4.83 -8.69
CA SER A 73 -31.44 -4.65 -8.11
C SER A 73 -32.48 -4.52 -9.22
#